data_AF-A0A0P0N3X1-F1
#
_entry.id   AF-A0A0P0N3X1-F1
#
_cell.length_a   1.000
_cell.length_b   1.000
_cell.length_c   1.000
_cell.angle_alpha   90.00
_cell.angle_beta   90.00
_cell.angle_gamma   90.00
#
_symmetry.space_group_name_H-M   'P 1'
#
loop_
_entity.id
_entity.type
_entity.pdbx_description
1 polymer ?
#
loop_
_entity_poly.entity_id
_entity_poly.type
_entity_poly.pdbx_seq_one_letter_code
_entity_poly.pdbx_strand_id
1 'polypeptide(L)'
;MTLLDTPLVSGLELSPPVLVRLISYTRDAPRLVAAAARITVSKKPVEKAWDMPSSEIEKWIRELIRRGHGSPLEHAVYTFEVICSRVCSHQLVRHRIASYTQQSMRYTEGFLRQMVIELCQFSDVECPEKPRRRDDYALYSSILRWAAGLVDRHDERNGVETAKILEAVSRAFVLNPKWNFGTMLSHARIHLQAAAEYYKMLAEGLPREDARFVLPQAVRTRVVFTMNARELLESFLPLRMCSHAQWEIRLLAWRVREELVRIHPEIFRYAGPRCVFQENRVRQEPCRLEDYVLGQCGFTIERCPELVPRQGIANCLGLAAQSSRW
;
A
#
# COMPACT_ATOMS: atom_id res chain seq x y z
N MET A 1 -0.26 -23.64 -14.45
CA MET A 1 -0.97 -22.77 -15.41
C MET A 1 -1.24 -21.43 -14.75
N THR A 2 -0.29 -20.53 -14.89
CA THR A 2 -0.35 -19.14 -14.46
C THR A 2 -1.32 -18.37 -15.35
N LEU A 3 -2.27 -17.65 -14.76
CA LEU A 3 -3.15 -16.69 -15.46
C LEU A 3 -2.40 -15.43 -15.95
N LEU A 4 -1.12 -15.57 -16.29
CA LEU A 4 -0.25 -14.48 -16.76
C LEU A 4 0.08 -14.57 -18.26
N ASP A 5 -0.40 -15.59 -18.97
CA ASP A 5 -0.08 -15.79 -20.40
C ASP A 5 -1.18 -15.29 -21.36
N THR A 6 -2.00 -14.33 -20.93
CA THR A 6 -2.57 -13.39 -21.92
C THR A 6 -1.67 -12.17 -21.87
N PRO A 7 -0.84 -11.90 -22.90
CA PRO A 7 -0.08 -10.67 -22.91
C PRO A 7 -1.09 -9.52 -22.86
N LEU A 8 -1.12 -8.80 -21.74
CA LEU A 8 -1.46 -7.38 -21.77
C LEU A 8 -0.67 -6.83 -22.95
N VAL A 9 -1.36 -6.19 -23.90
CA VAL A 9 -0.82 -5.65 -25.15
C VAL A 9 0.66 -5.27 -24.97
N SER A 10 1.56 -5.84 -25.78
CA SER A 10 3.00 -5.64 -25.64
C SER A 10 3.31 -4.14 -25.52
N GLY A 11 3.89 -3.71 -24.39
CA GLY A 11 4.23 -2.32 -24.13
C GLY A 11 3.28 -1.53 -23.22
N LEU A 12 2.24 -2.14 -22.62
CA LEU A 12 1.38 -1.46 -21.65
C LEU A 12 2.09 -1.22 -20.30
N GLU A 13 2.28 0.05 -19.93
CA GLU A 13 2.97 0.46 -18.70
C GLU A 13 2.03 1.09 -17.66
N LEU A 14 1.25 0.25 -16.97
CA LEU A 14 0.35 0.72 -15.90
C LEU A 14 1.13 1.24 -14.69
N SER A 15 0.61 2.31 -14.08
CA SER A 15 1.11 2.80 -12.79
C SER A 15 0.97 1.73 -11.71
N PRO A 16 2.01 1.47 -10.89
CA PRO A 16 1.91 0.49 -9.80
C PRO A 16 0.71 0.79 -8.90
N PRO A 17 -0.10 -0.21 -8.51
CA PRO A 17 -1.34 0.02 -7.76
C PRO A 17 -1.07 0.65 -6.39
N VAL A 18 0.07 0.31 -5.78
CA VAL A 18 0.53 0.89 -4.52
C VAL A 18 1.99 1.30 -4.64
N LEU A 19 2.34 2.49 -4.20
CA LEU A 19 3.73 2.90 -3.99
C LEU A 19 3.96 3.09 -2.49
N VAL A 20 5.12 2.65 -1.99
CA VAL A 20 5.55 2.81 -0.60
C VAL A 20 6.98 3.35 -0.60
N ARG A 21 7.23 4.36 0.22
CA ARG A 21 8.57 4.92 0.43
C ARG A 21 8.75 5.22 1.91
N LEU A 22 9.80 4.67 2.52
CA LEU A 22 10.21 5.07 3.87
C LEU A 22 10.84 6.47 3.80
N ILE A 23 10.27 7.43 4.52
CA ILE A 23 10.70 8.84 4.53
C ILE A 23 11.64 9.10 5.72
N SER A 24 11.29 8.57 6.88
CA SER A 24 12.00 8.82 8.14
C SER A 24 11.86 7.63 9.08
N TYR A 25 12.87 7.40 9.91
CA TYR A 25 12.86 6.35 10.93
C TYR A 25 13.84 6.66 12.06
N THR A 26 13.64 6.04 13.23
CA THR A 26 14.60 6.06 14.35
C THR A 26 15.87 5.31 13.97
N ARG A 27 16.99 5.99 13.72
CA ARG A 27 18.23 5.40 13.14
C ARG A 27 18.78 4.18 13.87
N ASP A 28 18.93 4.24 15.19
CA ASP A 28 19.46 3.13 16.01
C ASP A 28 18.33 2.43 16.78
N ALA A 29 17.19 2.19 16.12
CA ALA A 29 16.02 1.61 16.78
C ALA A 29 16.31 0.31 17.55
N PRO A 30 17.07 -0.68 17.02
CA PRO A 30 17.37 -1.89 17.77
C PRO A 30 18.05 -1.60 19.11
N ARG A 31 19.05 -0.72 19.12
CA ARG A 31 19.77 -0.33 20.35
C ARG A 31 18.85 0.42 21.32
N LEU A 32 18.06 1.38 20.82
CA LEU A 32 17.12 2.14 21.65
C LEU A 32 16.11 1.22 22.32
N VAL A 33 15.51 0.29 21.56
CA VAL A 33 14.56 -0.70 22.06
C VAL A 33 15.21 -1.60 23.11
N ALA A 34 16.42 -2.10 22.84
CA ALA A 34 17.14 -2.96 23.78
C ALA A 34 17.53 -2.24 25.07
N ALA A 35 18.01 -0.99 24.98
CA ALA A 35 18.34 -0.17 26.14
C ALA A 35 17.09 0.13 26.98
N ALA A 36 15.98 0.51 26.36
CA ALA A 36 14.71 0.75 27.05
C ALA A 36 14.22 -0.52 27.77
N ALA A 37 14.30 -1.69 27.12
CA ALA A 37 13.96 -2.97 27.74
C ALA A 37 14.87 -3.28 28.94
N ARG A 38 16.19 -3.07 28.82
CA ARG A 38 17.19 -3.36 29.85
C ARG A 38 16.99 -2.52 31.13
N ILE A 39 16.58 -1.26 31.00
CA ILE A 39 16.35 -0.35 32.14
C ILE A 39 15.25 -0.88 33.07
N THR A 40 14.27 -1.63 32.55
CA THR A 40 13.18 -2.17 33.37
C THR A 40 13.65 -3.15 34.45
N VAL A 41 14.85 -3.73 34.30
CA VAL A 41 15.41 -4.73 35.24
C VAL A 41 16.80 -4.36 35.76
N SER A 42 17.48 -3.40 35.11
CA SER A 42 18.83 -2.97 35.49
C SER A 42 18.79 -1.92 36.60
N LYS A 43 19.61 -2.12 37.64
CA LYS A 43 19.87 -1.07 38.65
C LYS A 43 20.84 0.01 38.16
N LYS A 44 21.37 -0.11 36.94
CA LYS A 44 22.35 0.81 36.36
C LYS A 44 21.65 1.98 35.64
N PRO A 45 22.26 3.17 35.60
CA PRO A 45 21.77 4.31 34.82
C PRO A 45 21.62 4.02 33.31
N VAL A 46 20.81 4.81 32.62
CA VAL A 46 20.47 4.66 31.19
C VAL A 46 21.68 4.71 30.27
N GLU A 47 22.69 5.49 30.62
CA GLU A 47 23.92 5.66 29.85
C GLU A 47 24.64 4.32 29.72
N LYS A 48 24.69 3.53 30.80
CA LYS A 48 25.25 2.17 30.78
C LYS A 48 24.33 1.16 30.10
N ALA A 49 23.05 1.46 29.95
CA ALA A 49 22.13 0.61 29.19
C ALA A 49 22.39 0.74 27.69
N TRP A 50 22.83 1.91 27.22
CA TRP A 50 23.15 2.15 25.81
C TRP A 50 24.39 1.37 25.33
N ASP A 51 25.41 1.26 26.18
CA ASP A 51 26.65 0.56 25.89
C ASP A 51 26.45 -0.96 25.98
N MET A 52 26.12 -1.56 24.85
CA MET A 52 26.00 -3.01 24.68
C MET A 52 26.45 -3.48 23.29
N PRO A 53 27.05 -4.68 23.17
CA PRO A 53 27.39 -5.27 21.87
C PRO A 53 26.14 -5.70 21.10
N SER A 54 26.23 -5.81 19.77
CA SER A 54 25.09 -6.19 18.92
C SER A 54 24.47 -7.53 19.29
N SER A 55 25.27 -8.49 19.76
CA SER A 55 24.78 -9.79 20.24
C SER A 55 23.92 -9.69 21.51
N GLU A 56 24.13 -8.68 22.36
CA GLU A 56 23.27 -8.41 23.51
C GLU A 56 21.98 -7.69 23.07
N ILE A 57 22.06 -6.78 22.10
CA ILE A 57 20.88 -6.11 21.49
C ILE A 57 19.91 -7.15 20.95
N GLU A 58 20.38 -8.08 20.12
CA GLU A 58 19.52 -9.11 19.54
C GLU A 58 18.88 -10.00 20.60
N LYS A 59 19.60 -10.31 21.69
CA LYS A 59 19.05 -11.09 22.81
C LYS A 59 17.92 -10.35 23.51
N TRP A 60 18.09 -9.05 23.79
CA TRP A 60 17.03 -8.23 24.40
C TRP A 60 15.80 -8.14 23.50
N ILE A 61 15.99 -7.88 22.19
CA ILE A 61 14.88 -7.80 21.22
C ILE A 61 14.16 -9.14 21.08
N ARG A 62 14.90 -10.25 21.02
CA ARG A 62 14.30 -11.57 20.97
C ARG A 62 13.46 -11.84 22.20
N GLU A 63 14.01 -11.59 23.39
CA GLU A 63 13.33 -11.92 24.64
C GLU A 63 12.09 -11.04 24.87
N LEU A 64 12.14 -9.74 24.54
CA LEU A 64 10.98 -8.86 24.68
C LEU A 64 9.83 -9.31 23.75
N ILE A 65 10.13 -9.68 22.50
CA ILE A 65 9.12 -10.15 21.54
C ILE A 65 8.52 -11.47 22.02
N ARG A 66 9.35 -12.43 22.45
CA ARG A 66 8.90 -13.73 23.00
C ARG A 66 7.94 -13.54 24.16
N ARG A 67 8.31 -12.70 25.13
CA ARG A 67 7.47 -12.38 26.31
C ARG A 67 6.22 -11.55 25.99
N GLY A 68 6.18 -10.90 24.82
CA GLY A 68 5.13 -9.92 24.50
C GLY A 68 5.27 -8.63 25.31
N HIS A 69 6.49 -8.30 25.72
CA HIS A 69 6.81 -7.02 26.33
C HIS A 69 6.97 -5.97 25.23
N GLY A 70 5.84 -5.52 24.66
CA GLY A 70 5.83 -4.67 23.48
C GLY A 70 6.12 -3.19 23.73
N SER A 71 6.04 -2.68 24.97
CA SER A 71 6.19 -1.25 25.24
C SER A 71 7.57 -0.65 24.83
N PRO A 72 8.72 -1.35 24.96
CA PRO A 72 9.99 -0.81 24.47
C PRO A 72 10.02 -0.59 22.95
N LEU A 73 9.23 -1.36 22.17
CA LEU A 73 9.11 -1.19 20.71
C LEU A 73 8.45 0.15 20.33
N GLU A 74 7.71 0.78 21.24
CA GLU A 74 7.03 2.04 20.96
C GLU A 74 7.99 3.22 20.77
N HIS A 75 9.23 3.12 21.26
CA HIS A 75 10.26 4.14 21.10
C HIS A 75 10.84 4.22 19.68
N ALA A 76 10.65 3.18 18.88
CA ALA A 76 11.10 3.15 17.49
C ALA A 76 9.97 3.58 16.56
N VAL A 77 10.17 4.66 15.79
CA VAL A 77 9.12 5.30 14.97
C VAL A 77 9.53 5.27 13.50
N TYR A 78 8.57 5.02 12.61
CA TYR A 78 8.77 4.91 11.16
C TYR A 78 7.68 5.70 10.43
N THR A 79 8.09 6.49 9.46
CA THR A 79 7.22 7.34 8.65
C THR A 79 7.33 6.95 7.18
N PHE A 80 6.20 6.68 6.55
CA PHE A 80 6.10 6.27 5.16
C PHE A 80 5.28 7.27 4.34
N GLU A 81 5.67 7.49 3.10
CA GLU A 81 4.79 8.00 2.05
C GLU A 81 4.20 6.79 1.33
N VAL A 82 2.89 6.80 1.12
CA VAL A 82 2.21 5.84 0.27
C VAL A 82 1.31 6.52 -0.74
N ILE A 83 1.21 5.91 -1.92
CA ILE A 83 0.20 6.24 -2.93
C ILE A 83 -0.65 4.98 -3.11
N CYS A 84 -1.95 5.10 -2.87
CA CYS A 84 -2.93 4.01 -2.98
C CYS A 84 -4.32 4.59 -3.33
N SER A 85 -5.34 3.75 -3.43
CA SER A 85 -6.73 4.17 -3.62
C SER A 85 -7.34 4.78 -2.34
N ARG A 86 -8.44 5.52 -2.49
CA ARG A 86 -9.24 5.95 -1.33
C ARG A 86 -9.80 4.75 -0.56
N VAL A 87 -10.22 3.67 -1.23
CA VAL A 87 -10.63 2.41 -0.58
C VAL A 87 -9.55 1.87 0.35
N CYS A 88 -8.31 1.78 -0.13
CA CYS A 88 -7.18 1.30 0.67
C CYS A 88 -6.89 2.25 1.83
N SER A 89 -6.86 3.56 1.58
CA SER A 89 -6.62 4.55 2.64
C SER A 89 -7.67 4.48 3.75
N HIS A 90 -8.94 4.19 3.40
CA HIS A 90 -10.03 4.06 4.37
C HIS A 90 -9.90 2.82 5.27
N GLN A 91 -9.19 1.79 4.82
CA GLN A 91 -8.80 0.65 5.65
C GLN A 91 -7.55 0.94 6.49
N LEU A 92 -6.60 1.70 5.94
CA LEU A 92 -5.34 2.07 6.60
C LEU A 92 -5.61 2.93 7.83
N VAL A 93 -6.41 3.99 7.71
CA VAL A 93 -6.70 4.94 8.82
C VAL A 93 -7.47 4.31 9.99
N ARG A 94 -7.92 3.06 9.88
CA ARG A 94 -8.55 2.31 10.99
C ARG A 94 -7.53 1.87 12.05
N HIS A 95 -6.23 1.91 11.74
CA HIS A 95 -5.16 1.71 12.70
C HIS A 95 -4.92 3.02 13.46
N ARG A 96 -5.43 3.08 14.69
CA ARG A 96 -5.57 4.34 15.45
C ARG A 96 -4.29 4.78 16.15
N ILE A 97 -3.35 3.87 16.38
CA ILE A 97 -2.05 4.17 16.99
C ILE A 97 -1.07 4.59 15.88
N ALA A 98 -1.43 5.67 15.20
CA ALA A 98 -0.70 6.18 14.05
C ALA A 98 -1.02 7.65 13.82
N SER A 99 -0.14 8.36 13.12
CA SER A 99 -0.38 9.71 12.62
C SER A 99 -0.54 9.68 11.11
N TYR A 100 -1.52 10.42 10.56
CA TYR A 100 -1.81 10.45 9.12
C TYR A 100 -1.86 11.89 8.60
N THR A 101 -1.27 12.11 7.43
CA THR A 101 -1.49 13.30 6.61
C THR A 101 -1.85 12.85 5.22
N GLN A 102 -3.09 13.12 4.81
CA GLN A 102 -3.62 12.66 3.53
C GLN A 102 -3.89 13.84 2.61
N GLN A 103 -3.55 13.69 1.33
CA GLN A 103 -3.86 14.67 0.31
C GLN A 103 -5.38 14.93 0.28
N SER A 104 -5.79 16.19 0.39
CA SER A 104 -7.20 16.58 0.45
C SER A 104 -7.73 16.94 -0.94
N MET A 105 -8.79 16.26 -1.39
CA MET A 105 -9.52 16.59 -2.62
C MET A 105 -10.35 17.88 -2.52
N ARG A 106 -10.39 18.54 -1.35
CA ARG A 106 -10.94 19.90 -1.23
C ARG A 106 -10.00 20.92 -1.87
N TYR A 107 -8.70 20.64 -1.81
CA TYR A 107 -7.64 21.58 -2.23
C TYR A 107 -6.88 21.12 -3.47
N THR A 108 -6.83 19.81 -3.76
CA THR A 108 -6.02 19.31 -4.87
C THR A 108 -6.52 17.99 -5.47
N GLU A 109 -6.47 17.96 -6.79
CA GLU A 109 -6.87 16.88 -7.69
C GLU A 109 -5.69 16.44 -8.60
N GLY A 110 -4.46 16.56 -8.10
CA GLY A 110 -3.24 16.40 -8.90
C GLY A 110 -3.14 15.12 -9.74
N PHE A 111 -3.61 13.98 -9.21
CA PHE A 111 -3.63 12.72 -9.97
C PHE A 111 -4.64 12.74 -11.14
N LEU A 112 -5.84 13.30 -10.92
CA LEU A 112 -6.84 13.47 -11.98
C LEU A 112 -6.32 14.44 -13.06
N ARG A 113 -5.69 15.53 -12.62
CA ARG A 113 -5.10 16.51 -13.53
C ARG A 113 -4.00 15.91 -14.39
N GLN A 114 -3.12 15.10 -13.81
CA GLN A 114 -2.05 14.42 -14.55
C GLN A 114 -2.63 13.49 -15.63
N MET A 115 -3.65 12.70 -15.30
CA MET A 115 -4.38 11.89 -16.28
C MET A 115 -4.92 12.74 -17.43
N VAL A 116 -5.56 13.88 -17.15
CA VAL A 116 -6.09 14.76 -18.21
C VAL A 116 -4.97 15.31 -19.09
N ILE A 117 -3.87 15.78 -18.51
CA ILE A 117 -2.72 16.31 -19.25
C ILE A 117 -2.16 15.26 -20.21
N GLU A 118 -1.99 14.01 -19.77
CA GLU A 118 -1.53 12.90 -20.61
C GLU A 118 -2.51 12.61 -21.76
N LEU A 119 -3.83 12.66 -21.50
CA LEU A 119 -4.85 12.49 -22.55
C LEU A 119 -4.87 13.65 -23.55
N CYS A 120 -4.63 14.88 -23.10
CA CYS A 120 -4.50 16.05 -23.96
C CYS A 120 -3.29 15.93 -24.89
N GLN A 121 -2.13 15.53 -24.35
CA GLN A 121 -0.93 15.25 -25.15
C GLN A 121 -1.17 14.16 -26.18
N PHE A 122 -1.89 13.10 -25.80
CA PHE A 122 -2.24 12.01 -26.71
C PHE A 122 -3.20 12.44 -27.84
N SER A 123 -4.06 13.43 -27.59
CA SER A 123 -5.04 13.96 -28.57
C SER A 123 -4.54 15.16 -29.36
N ASP A 124 -3.29 15.58 -29.16
CA ASP A 124 -2.71 16.81 -29.73
C ASP A 124 -3.54 18.07 -29.42
N VAL A 125 -4.16 18.09 -28.22
CA VAL A 125 -4.91 19.23 -27.71
C VAL A 125 -4.10 19.92 -26.63
N GLU A 126 -3.91 21.24 -26.76
CA GLU A 126 -3.27 22.03 -25.71
C GLU A 126 -4.23 22.22 -24.52
N CYS A 127 -3.80 21.79 -23.34
CA CYS A 127 -4.57 21.90 -22.11
C CYS A 127 -3.80 22.68 -21.04
N PRO A 128 -4.47 23.53 -20.25
CA PRO A 128 -3.80 24.27 -19.18
C PRO A 128 -3.28 23.30 -18.13
N GLU A 129 -2.00 23.42 -17.72
CA GLU A 129 -1.41 22.56 -16.69
C GLU A 129 -2.06 22.70 -15.31
N LYS A 130 -2.65 23.86 -15.03
CA LYS A 130 -3.36 24.21 -13.80
C LYS A 130 -4.62 24.98 -14.15
N PRO A 131 -5.80 24.33 -14.21
CA PRO A 131 -7.04 25.00 -14.57
C PRO A 131 -7.41 26.03 -13.49
N ARG A 132 -7.72 27.26 -13.91
CA ARG A 132 -8.11 28.37 -13.02
C ARG A 132 -9.48 28.94 -13.38
N ARG A 133 -9.88 28.84 -14.64
CA ARG A 133 -11.12 29.38 -15.18
C ARG A 133 -12.12 28.26 -15.43
N ARG A 134 -13.41 28.62 -15.51
CA ARG A 134 -14.50 27.68 -15.82
C ARG A 134 -14.29 26.97 -17.15
N ASP A 135 -13.82 27.69 -18.17
CA ASP A 135 -13.55 27.12 -19.50
C ASP A 135 -12.41 26.09 -19.48
N ASP A 136 -11.41 26.27 -18.62
CA ASP A 136 -10.32 25.31 -18.44
C ASP A 136 -10.88 23.96 -17.94
N TYR A 137 -11.84 23.99 -17.01
CA TYR A 137 -12.53 22.81 -16.49
C TYR A 137 -13.49 22.19 -17.52
N ALA A 138 -14.15 23.00 -18.34
CA ALA A 138 -15.00 22.53 -19.43
C ALA A 138 -14.19 21.78 -20.51
N LEU A 139 -12.99 22.26 -20.83
CA LEU A 139 -12.05 21.56 -21.71
C LEU A 139 -11.65 20.21 -21.12
N TYR A 140 -11.27 20.16 -19.84
CA TYR A 140 -10.93 18.92 -19.15
C TYR A 140 -12.08 17.89 -19.20
N SER A 141 -13.31 18.34 -18.94
CA SER A 141 -14.50 17.48 -19.03
C SER A 141 -14.68 16.91 -20.45
N SER A 142 -14.48 17.75 -21.47
CA SER A 142 -14.61 17.37 -22.88
C SER A 142 -13.59 16.31 -23.30
N ILE A 143 -12.32 16.48 -22.91
CA ILE A 143 -11.24 15.51 -23.19
C ILE A 143 -11.53 14.15 -22.55
N LEU A 144 -12.01 14.15 -21.30
CA LEU A 144 -12.35 12.89 -20.61
C LEU A 144 -13.54 12.18 -21.25
N ARG A 145 -14.56 12.92 -21.73
CA ARG A 145 -15.68 12.34 -22.49
C ARG A 145 -15.23 11.76 -23.83
N TRP A 146 -14.36 12.46 -24.53
CA TRP A 146 -13.76 11.97 -25.77
C TRP A 146 -13.01 10.66 -25.54
N ALA A 147 -12.14 10.61 -24.52
CA ALA A 147 -11.40 9.40 -24.16
C ALA A 147 -12.34 8.25 -23.78
N ALA A 148 -13.39 8.52 -22.99
CA ALA A 148 -14.41 7.52 -22.65
C ALA A 148 -15.12 6.97 -23.91
N GLY A 149 -15.41 7.83 -24.88
CA GLY A 149 -16.02 7.43 -26.15
C GLY A 149 -15.12 6.57 -27.04
N LEU A 150 -13.80 6.75 -26.98
CA LEU A 150 -12.84 5.86 -27.65
C LEU A 150 -12.83 4.47 -27.02
N VAL A 151 -12.93 4.40 -25.69
CA VAL A 151 -13.03 3.11 -24.99
C VAL A 151 -14.34 2.39 -25.32
N ASP A 152 -15.46 3.11 -25.48
CA ASP A 152 -16.77 2.52 -25.86
C ASP A 152 -16.76 1.90 -27.27
N ARG A 153 -16.01 2.46 -28.21
CA ARG A 153 -15.93 2.00 -29.61
C ARG A 153 -14.88 0.90 -29.83
N HIS A 154 -14.54 0.14 -28.80
CA HIS A 154 -13.45 -0.83 -28.87
C HIS A 154 -13.69 -1.91 -29.95
N ASP A 155 -13.02 -1.75 -31.10
CA ASP A 155 -12.73 -2.78 -32.10
C ASP A 155 -11.28 -3.25 -31.89
N GLU A 156 -10.94 -4.48 -32.26
CA GLU A 156 -9.59 -5.08 -32.10
C GLU A 156 -8.47 -4.25 -32.76
N ARG A 157 -8.84 -3.31 -33.65
CA ARG A 157 -7.93 -2.38 -34.35
C ARG A 157 -7.46 -1.18 -33.51
N ASN A 158 -8.13 -0.84 -32.39
CA ASN A 158 -7.81 0.34 -31.57
C ASN A 158 -6.87 0.03 -30.38
N GLY A 159 -6.19 -1.13 -30.38
CA GLY A 159 -5.46 -1.65 -29.23
C GLY A 159 -4.37 -0.74 -28.65
N VAL A 160 -3.72 0.10 -29.47
CA VAL A 160 -2.68 1.04 -29.02
C VAL A 160 -3.29 2.26 -28.32
N GLU A 161 -4.39 2.79 -28.84
CA GLU A 161 -5.05 3.96 -28.27
C GLU A 161 -5.66 3.63 -26.91
N THR A 162 -6.30 2.47 -26.79
CA THR A 162 -6.94 2.01 -25.56
C THR A 162 -5.90 1.66 -24.49
N ALA A 163 -4.73 1.15 -24.88
CA ALA A 163 -3.59 0.97 -23.99
C ALA A 163 -3.11 2.30 -23.38
N LYS A 164 -2.88 3.34 -24.20
CA LYS A 164 -2.48 4.67 -23.71
C LYS A 164 -3.52 5.29 -22.79
N ILE A 165 -4.81 5.11 -23.09
CA ILE A 165 -5.89 5.57 -22.21
C ILE A 165 -5.84 4.84 -20.85
N LEU A 166 -5.60 3.52 -20.84
CA LEU A 166 -5.45 2.75 -19.60
C LEU A 166 -4.25 3.22 -18.78
N GLU A 167 -3.12 3.52 -19.42
CA GLU A 167 -1.95 4.08 -18.75
C GLU A 167 -2.29 5.40 -18.06
N ALA A 168 -2.91 6.35 -18.79
CA ALA A 168 -3.33 7.63 -18.23
C ALA A 168 -4.34 7.45 -17.07
N VAL A 169 -5.35 6.58 -17.25
CA VAL A 169 -6.33 6.27 -16.19
C VAL A 169 -5.65 5.68 -14.96
N SER A 170 -4.65 4.81 -15.14
CA SER A 170 -3.90 4.21 -14.03
C SER A 170 -3.16 5.23 -13.16
N ARG A 171 -2.85 6.43 -13.70
CA ARG A 171 -2.25 7.55 -12.95
C ARG A 171 -3.21 8.17 -11.95
N ALA A 172 -4.51 8.12 -12.24
CA ALA A 172 -5.55 8.71 -11.41
C ALA A 172 -6.33 7.70 -10.57
N PHE A 173 -6.43 6.46 -11.04
CA PHE A 173 -7.23 5.41 -10.42
C PHE A 173 -6.40 4.14 -10.26
N VAL A 174 -6.62 3.43 -9.15
CA VAL A 174 -6.02 2.11 -8.96
C VAL A 174 -6.83 1.07 -9.72
N LEU A 175 -6.19 0.45 -10.72
CA LEU A 175 -6.74 -0.69 -11.43
C LEU A 175 -6.29 -1.99 -10.75
N ASN A 176 -7.19 -2.96 -10.63
CA ASN A 176 -6.84 -4.24 -10.02
C ASN A 176 -5.97 -5.04 -11.00
N PRO A 177 -4.74 -5.43 -10.61
CA PRO A 177 -3.82 -6.13 -11.50
C PRO A 177 -4.31 -7.53 -11.92
N LYS A 178 -5.33 -8.08 -11.25
CA LYS A 178 -5.94 -9.37 -11.61
C LYS A 178 -7.01 -9.27 -12.69
N TRP A 179 -7.43 -8.06 -13.07
CA TRP A 179 -8.43 -7.89 -14.13
C TRP A 179 -7.83 -8.23 -15.49
N ASN A 180 -8.63 -8.87 -16.34
CA ASN A 180 -8.28 -8.95 -17.76
C ASN A 180 -8.45 -7.57 -18.43
N PHE A 181 -7.87 -7.42 -19.61
CA PHE A 181 -7.85 -6.16 -20.35
C PHE A 181 -9.25 -5.56 -20.58
N GLY A 182 -10.22 -6.36 -21.01
CA GLY A 182 -11.61 -5.90 -21.22
C GLY A 182 -12.28 -5.39 -19.94
N THR A 183 -12.04 -6.05 -18.81
CA THR A 183 -12.53 -5.59 -17.50
C THR A 183 -11.87 -4.27 -17.11
N MET A 184 -10.56 -4.13 -17.32
CA MET A 184 -9.83 -2.87 -17.07
C MET A 184 -10.41 -1.72 -17.91
N LEU A 185 -10.68 -1.96 -19.20
CA LEU A 185 -11.28 -0.95 -20.08
C LEU A 185 -12.67 -0.52 -19.63
N SER A 186 -13.53 -1.48 -19.28
CA SER A 186 -14.87 -1.19 -18.77
C SER A 186 -14.83 -0.29 -17.54
N HIS A 187 -13.93 -0.59 -16.60
CA HIS A 187 -13.70 0.25 -15.41
C HIS A 187 -13.09 1.61 -15.76
N ALA A 188 -12.12 1.65 -16.65
CA ALA A 188 -11.47 2.89 -17.07
C ALA A 188 -12.46 3.87 -17.68
N ARG A 189 -13.39 3.38 -18.50
CA ARG A 189 -14.48 4.19 -19.04
C ARG A 189 -15.34 4.82 -17.95
N ILE A 190 -15.76 4.06 -16.95
CA ILE A 190 -16.57 4.56 -15.83
C ILE A 190 -15.79 5.62 -15.05
N HIS A 191 -14.49 5.41 -14.84
CA HIS A 191 -13.61 6.37 -14.18
C HIS A 191 -13.46 7.68 -14.97
N LEU A 192 -13.28 7.60 -16.29
CA LEU A 192 -13.24 8.76 -17.19
C LEU A 192 -14.56 9.54 -17.16
N GLN A 193 -15.70 8.86 -17.24
CA GLN A 193 -17.02 9.49 -17.20
C GLN A 193 -17.26 10.21 -15.87
N ALA A 194 -16.93 9.58 -14.73
CA ALA A 194 -17.07 10.19 -13.43
C ALA A 194 -16.12 11.41 -13.24
N ALA A 195 -14.88 11.31 -13.71
CA ALA A 195 -13.94 12.43 -13.70
C ALA A 195 -14.41 13.57 -14.63
N ALA A 196 -15.02 13.24 -15.78
CA ALA A 196 -15.58 14.24 -16.68
C ALA A 196 -16.73 15.00 -16.02
N GLU A 197 -17.61 14.30 -15.31
CA GLU A 197 -18.72 14.94 -14.59
C GLU A 197 -18.20 15.80 -13.43
N TYR A 198 -17.19 15.33 -12.70
CA TYR A 198 -16.50 16.13 -11.70
C TYR A 198 -16.00 17.47 -12.28
N TYR A 199 -15.28 17.45 -13.41
CA TYR A 199 -14.78 18.67 -14.03
C TYR A 199 -15.88 19.55 -14.64
N LYS A 200 -16.96 18.96 -15.15
CA LYS A 200 -18.14 19.73 -15.58
C LYS A 200 -18.76 20.50 -14.42
N MET A 201 -18.97 19.85 -13.27
CA MET A 201 -19.50 20.51 -12.07
C MET A 201 -18.62 21.69 -11.63
N LEU A 202 -17.29 21.56 -11.70
CA LEU A 202 -16.37 22.67 -11.43
C LEU A 202 -16.52 23.81 -12.44
N ALA A 203 -16.72 23.51 -13.74
CA ALA A 203 -16.98 24.51 -14.76
C ALA A 203 -18.30 25.26 -14.51
N GLU A 204 -19.30 24.59 -13.96
CA GLU A 204 -20.60 25.17 -13.57
C GLU A 204 -20.51 25.99 -12.26
N GLY A 205 -19.38 25.95 -11.57
CA GLY A 205 -19.11 26.73 -10.37
C GLY A 205 -19.34 26.01 -9.05
N LEU A 206 -19.55 24.69 -9.06
CA LEU A 206 -19.64 23.92 -7.81
C LEU A 206 -18.26 23.87 -7.12
N PRO A 207 -18.24 23.94 -5.77
CA PRO A 207 -16.99 23.81 -5.04
C PRO A 207 -16.45 22.38 -5.11
N ARG A 208 -15.12 22.23 -5.05
CA ARG A 208 -14.42 20.95 -5.15
C ARG A 208 -14.86 19.92 -4.12
N GLU A 209 -15.23 20.39 -2.93
CA GLU A 209 -15.64 19.53 -1.83
C GLU A 209 -16.98 18.84 -2.03
N ASP A 210 -17.87 19.44 -2.84
CA ASP A 210 -19.17 18.88 -3.23
C ASP A 210 -19.06 18.10 -4.53
N ALA A 211 -18.38 18.67 -5.54
CA ALA A 211 -18.21 18.02 -6.85
C ALA A 211 -17.56 16.63 -6.73
N ARG A 212 -16.61 16.45 -5.80
CA ARG A 212 -15.87 15.18 -5.63
C ARG A 212 -16.75 13.99 -5.19
N PHE A 213 -18.01 14.20 -4.81
CA PHE A 213 -18.92 13.11 -4.41
C PHE A 213 -19.17 12.13 -5.56
N VAL A 214 -19.01 12.55 -6.81
CA VAL A 214 -19.15 11.67 -7.99
C VAL A 214 -17.92 10.78 -8.23
N LEU A 215 -16.77 11.07 -7.58
CA LEU A 215 -15.52 10.35 -7.85
C LEU A 215 -15.53 8.94 -7.23
N PRO A 216 -15.19 7.90 -8.01
CA PRO A 216 -15.08 6.54 -7.50
C PRO A 216 -14.00 6.41 -6.42
N GLN A 217 -14.21 5.50 -5.45
CA GLN A 217 -13.25 5.24 -4.38
C GLN A 217 -11.91 4.65 -4.86
N ALA A 218 -11.82 4.21 -6.11
CA ALA A 218 -10.57 3.78 -6.75
C ALA A 218 -9.60 4.96 -7.00
N VAL A 219 -10.05 6.21 -6.87
CA VAL A 219 -9.20 7.40 -7.08
C VAL A 219 -7.98 7.36 -6.16
N ARG A 220 -6.81 7.66 -6.73
CA ARG A 220 -5.55 7.67 -6.02
C ARG A 220 -5.48 8.81 -5.02
N THR A 221 -4.81 8.52 -3.92
CA THR A 221 -4.51 9.46 -2.85
C THR A 221 -3.09 9.21 -2.38
N ARG A 222 -2.42 10.29 -2.00
CA ARG A 222 -1.17 10.23 -1.26
C ARG A 222 -1.44 10.35 0.23
N VAL A 223 -0.77 9.52 1.02
CA VAL A 223 -0.85 9.52 2.47
C VAL A 223 0.56 9.43 3.02
N VAL A 224 0.91 10.34 3.94
CA VAL A 224 2.04 10.14 4.84
C VAL A 224 1.47 9.53 6.12
N PHE A 225 2.00 8.39 6.54
CA PHE A 225 1.62 7.79 7.81
C PHE A 225 2.83 7.45 8.67
N THR A 226 2.67 7.57 9.98
CA THR A 226 3.70 7.25 10.96
C THR A 226 3.16 6.28 11.99
N MET A 227 3.91 5.21 12.26
CA MET A 227 3.62 4.21 13.27
C MET A 227 4.90 3.87 14.05
N ASN A 228 4.75 3.48 15.31
CA ASN A 228 5.88 2.90 16.06
C ASN A 228 6.07 1.41 15.73
N ALA A 229 7.21 0.82 16.13
CA ALA A 229 7.52 -0.57 15.81
C ALA A 229 6.51 -1.54 16.42
N ARG A 230 5.94 -1.23 17.59
CA ARG A 230 4.92 -2.06 18.23
C ARG A 230 3.68 -2.15 17.35
N GLU A 231 3.13 -1.01 16.93
CA GLU A 231 1.95 -0.98 16.07
C GLU A 231 2.22 -1.70 14.75
N LEU A 232 3.39 -1.46 14.14
CA LEU A 232 3.79 -2.14 12.89
C LEU A 232 3.87 -3.66 13.06
N LEU A 233 4.58 -4.12 14.08
CA LEU A 233 4.92 -5.52 14.27
C LEU A 233 3.77 -6.35 14.86
N GLU A 234 3.03 -5.82 15.84
CA GLU A 234 2.02 -6.57 16.60
C GLU A 234 0.60 -6.39 16.04
N SER A 235 0.33 -5.31 15.31
CA SER A 235 -1.02 -4.95 14.84
C SER A 235 -1.11 -4.83 13.32
N PHE A 236 -0.49 -3.81 12.73
CA PHE A 236 -0.65 -3.44 11.32
C PHE A 236 -0.25 -4.58 10.37
N LEU A 237 1.00 -5.07 10.43
CA LEU A 237 1.48 -6.11 9.53
C LEU A 237 0.73 -7.44 9.74
N PRO A 238 0.55 -7.94 10.99
CA PRO A 238 -0.22 -9.17 11.22
C PRO A 238 -1.65 -9.15 10.67
N LEU A 239 -2.34 -8.01 10.80
CA LEU A 239 -3.70 -7.81 10.30
C LEU A 239 -3.75 -7.70 8.78
N ARG A 240 -2.84 -6.92 8.18
CA ARG A 240 -2.96 -6.50 6.78
C ARG A 240 -2.22 -7.39 5.81
N MET A 241 -1.22 -8.16 6.26
CA MET A 241 -0.54 -9.14 5.41
C MET A 241 -1.34 -10.44 5.19
N CYS A 242 -2.40 -10.67 5.97
CA CYS A 242 -3.23 -11.86 5.91
C CYS A 242 -3.99 -11.99 4.57
N SER A 243 -4.24 -13.22 4.12
CA SER A 243 -5.07 -13.52 2.93
C SER A 243 -6.51 -12.98 3.04
N HIS A 244 -7.03 -12.82 4.26
CA HIS A 244 -8.35 -12.24 4.53
C HIS A 244 -8.40 -10.71 4.33
N ALA A 245 -7.26 -10.02 4.34
CA ALA A 245 -7.22 -8.60 4.03
C ALA A 245 -7.56 -8.36 2.55
N GLN A 246 -8.10 -7.20 2.22
CA GLN A 246 -8.28 -6.83 0.81
C GLN A 246 -6.90 -6.70 0.13
N TRP A 247 -6.81 -7.09 -1.15
CA TRP A 247 -5.53 -7.30 -1.84
C TRP A 247 -4.62 -6.06 -1.87
N GLU A 248 -5.19 -4.85 -1.97
CA GLU A 248 -4.44 -3.61 -2.11
C GLU A 248 -3.77 -3.20 -0.79
N ILE A 249 -4.52 -3.22 0.33
CA ILE A 249 -3.93 -2.98 1.64
C ILE A 249 -2.96 -4.10 2.04
N ARG A 250 -3.20 -5.32 1.56
CA ARG A 250 -2.23 -6.41 1.71
C ARG A 250 -0.94 -6.09 0.98
N LEU A 251 -0.99 -5.74 -0.30
CA LEU A 251 0.20 -5.35 -1.06
C LEU A 251 0.95 -4.18 -0.38
N LEU A 252 0.22 -3.17 0.11
CA LEU A 252 0.79 -2.07 0.89
C LEU A 252 1.55 -2.58 2.13
N ALA A 253 0.94 -3.46 2.92
CA ALA A 253 1.57 -4.00 4.12
C ALA A 253 2.82 -4.85 3.81
N TRP A 254 2.79 -5.63 2.74
CA TRP A 254 3.96 -6.40 2.29
C TRP A 254 5.12 -5.49 1.90
N ARG A 255 4.88 -4.43 1.12
CA ARG A 255 5.90 -3.43 0.78
C ARG A 255 6.44 -2.67 2.00
N VAL A 256 5.56 -2.33 2.95
CA VAL A 256 5.99 -1.73 4.23
C VAL A 256 6.91 -2.68 4.98
N ARG A 257 6.61 -3.98 5.04
CA ARG A 257 7.49 -4.97 5.68
C ARG A 257 8.85 -5.04 5.00
N GLU A 258 8.91 -5.02 3.67
CA GLU A 258 10.18 -5.08 2.92
C GLU A 258 11.12 -3.94 3.32
N GLU A 259 10.61 -2.71 3.38
CA GLU A 259 11.38 -1.56 3.86
C GLU A 259 11.86 -1.71 5.31
N LEU A 260 10.99 -2.22 6.19
CA LEU A 260 11.29 -2.41 7.60
C LEU A 260 12.36 -3.49 7.84
N VAL A 261 12.25 -4.63 7.15
CA VAL A 261 13.24 -5.73 7.24
C VAL A 261 14.58 -5.30 6.65
N ARG A 262 14.57 -4.49 5.58
CA ARG A 262 15.79 -3.94 4.98
C ARG A 262 16.55 -3.04 5.95
N ILE A 263 15.84 -2.25 6.76
CA ILE A 263 16.45 -1.24 7.64
C ILE A 263 16.78 -1.80 9.04
N HIS A 264 15.86 -2.52 9.69
CA HIS A 264 16.06 -3.08 11.04
C HIS A 264 15.62 -4.56 11.13
N PRO A 265 16.38 -5.49 10.52
CA PRO A 265 16.06 -6.91 10.52
C PRO A 265 16.00 -7.53 11.93
N GLU A 266 16.69 -6.97 12.92
CA GLU A 266 16.65 -7.41 14.32
C GLU A 266 15.25 -7.34 14.91
N ILE A 267 14.50 -6.28 14.55
CA ILE A 267 13.12 -6.08 15.02
C ILE A 267 12.13 -6.79 14.09
N PHE A 268 12.29 -6.66 12.77
CA PHE A 268 11.24 -7.03 11.82
C PHE A 268 11.41 -8.41 11.18
N ARG A 269 12.44 -9.20 11.51
CA ARG A 269 12.53 -10.62 11.08
C ARG A 269 11.33 -11.46 11.56
N TYR A 270 10.69 -11.04 12.65
CA TYR A 270 9.48 -11.66 13.19
C TYR A 270 8.20 -11.29 12.42
N ALA A 271 8.25 -10.21 11.61
CA ALA A 271 7.07 -9.65 10.98
C ALA A 271 6.50 -10.56 9.90
N GLY A 272 5.17 -10.68 9.90
CA GLY A 272 4.40 -11.44 8.94
C GLY A 272 2.91 -11.37 9.29
N PRO A 273 2.04 -12.08 8.53
CA PRO A 273 0.66 -12.27 8.95
C PRO A 273 0.60 -12.99 10.31
N ARG A 274 -0.54 -12.90 11.00
CA ARG A 274 -0.72 -13.43 12.35
C ARG A 274 -0.17 -14.85 12.58
N CYS A 275 -0.37 -15.78 11.64
CA CYS A 275 0.17 -17.14 11.73
C CYS A 275 1.70 -17.16 11.87
N VAL A 276 2.41 -16.35 11.08
CA VAL A 276 3.87 -16.25 11.09
C VAL A 276 4.35 -15.51 12.32
N PHE A 277 3.73 -14.38 12.67
CA PHE A 277 4.14 -13.61 13.85
C PHE A 277 3.99 -14.43 15.14
N GLN A 278 2.86 -15.12 15.32
CA GLN A 278 2.65 -15.95 16.51
C GLN A 278 3.59 -17.16 16.56
N GLU A 279 3.81 -17.82 15.42
CA GLU A 279 4.74 -18.95 15.33
C GLU A 279 6.18 -18.50 15.65
N ASN A 280 6.63 -17.39 15.09
CA ASN A 280 7.96 -16.84 15.35
C ASN A 280 8.15 -16.36 16.79
N ARG A 281 7.08 -15.93 17.46
CA ARG A 281 7.13 -15.48 18.86
C ARG A 281 7.47 -16.61 19.83
N VAL A 282 7.12 -17.85 19.53
CA VAL A 282 7.38 -18.98 20.44
C VAL A 282 8.67 -19.76 20.11
N ARG A 283 9.27 -19.51 18.94
CA ARG A 283 10.50 -20.17 18.49
C ARG A 283 11.77 -19.65 19.15
N GLN A 284 12.72 -20.56 19.41
CA GLN A 284 14.06 -20.18 19.88
C GLN A 284 14.75 -19.24 18.89
N GLU A 285 14.65 -19.57 17.60
CA GLU A 285 15.08 -18.72 16.49
C GLU A 285 13.91 -18.52 15.51
N PRO A 286 13.58 -17.26 15.16
CA PRO A 286 12.51 -16.99 14.20
C PRO A 286 12.91 -17.45 12.80
N CYS A 287 11.97 -18.06 12.07
CA CYS A 287 12.11 -18.28 10.64
C CYS A 287 11.80 -16.99 9.88
N ARG A 288 12.39 -16.84 8.69
CA ARG A 288 11.99 -15.75 7.80
C ARG A 288 10.62 -16.05 7.19
N LEU A 289 9.86 -15.00 6.88
CA LEU A 289 8.59 -15.15 6.16
C LEU A 289 8.77 -15.88 4.83
N GLU A 290 9.87 -15.61 4.13
CA GLU A 290 10.19 -16.24 2.85
C GLU A 290 10.34 -17.76 2.98
N ASP A 291 10.95 -18.23 4.07
CA ASP A 291 11.15 -19.66 4.35
C ASP A 291 9.81 -20.37 4.61
N TYR A 292 8.85 -19.70 5.25
CA TYR A 292 7.48 -20.23 5.38
C TYR A 292 6.77 -20.33 4.03
N VAL A 293 6.92 -19.31 3.17
CA VAL A 293 6.30 -19.28 1.83
C VAL A 293 6.88 -20.38 0.93
N LEU A 294 8.19 -20.65 1.05
CA LEU A 294 8.89 -21.69 0.30
C LEU A 294 8.72 -23.09 0.89
N GLY A 295 8.04 -23.23 2.03
CA GLY A 295 7.87 -24.53 2.71
C GLY A 295 9.12 -25.05 3.41
N GLN A 296 10.15 -24.21 3.58
CA GLN A 296 11.38 -24.53 4.31
C GLN A 296 11.19 -24.44 5.83
N CYS A 297 10.15 -23.73 6.27
CA CYS A 297 9.77 -23.63 7.67
C CYS A 297 8.30 -24.04 7.88
N GLY A 298 8.06 -25.02 8.78
CA GLY A 298 6.72 -25.51 9.12
C GLY A 298 6.03 -24.72 10.25
N PHE A 299 4.77 -25.04 10.54
CA PHE A 299 4.00 -24.44 11.64
C PHE A 299 3.74 -25.46 12.75
N THR A 300 3.85 -25.02 14.01
CA THR A 300 3.55 -25.83 15.21
C THR A 300 2.15 -25.56 15.75
N ILE A 301 1.59 -24.37 15.51
CA ILE A 301 0.20 -24.03 15.85
C ILE A 301 -0.80 -24.99 15.18
N GLU A 302 -1.83 -25.43 15.91
CA GLU A 302 -2.89 -26.30 15.35
C GLU A 302 -3.80 -25.56 14.37
N ARG A 303 -4.06 -24.28 14.66
CA ARG A 303 -4.83 -23.37 13.82
C ARG A 303 -4.21 -21.98 13.90
N CYS A 304 -4.31 -21.20 12.83
CA CYS A 304 -4.00 -19.78 12.91
C CYS A 304 -5.17 -19.00 13.56
N PRO A 305 -4.96 -17.72 13.92
CA PRO A 305 -6.03 -16.88 14.47
C PRO A 305 -7.25 -16.66 13.56
N GLU A 306 -7.10 -16.89 12.26
CA GLU A 306 -8.21 -16.90 11.30
C GLU A 306 -8.87 -18.29 11.16
N LEU A 307 -8.57 -19.20 12.08
CA LEU A 307 -9.11 -20.56 12.17
C LEU A 307 -8.71 -21.51 11.03
N VAL A 308 -7.72 -21.15 10.20
CA VAL A 308 -7.16 -22.05 9.19
C VAL A 308 -6.39 -23.19 9.88
N PRO A 309 -6.72 -24.47 9.63
CA PRO A 309 -5.99 -25.62 10.17
C PRO A 309 -4.53 -25.64 9.74
N ARG A 310 -3.63 -26.17 10.59
CA ARG A 310 -2.18 -26.23 10.38
C ARG A 310 -1.78 -26.62 8.94
N GLN A 311 -2.36 -27.70 8.43
CA GLN A 311 -2.09 -28.23 7.09
C GLN A 311 -2.44 -27.26 5.95
N GLY A 312 -3.37 -26.33 6.19
CA GLY A 312 -3.79 -25.31 5.24
C GLY A 312 -3.04 -23.98 5.35
N ILE A 313 -2.25 -23.76 6.41
CA ILE A 313 -1.60 -22.46 6.66
C ILE A 313 -0.60 -22.12 5.56
N ALA A 314 0.23 -23.07 5.13
CA ALA A 314 1.24 -22.83 4.10
C ALA A 314 0.60 -22.43 2.76
N ASN A 315 -0.46 -23.12 2.33
CA ASN A 315 -1.21 -22.78 1.11
C ASN A 315 -1.86 -21.39 1.22
N CYS A 316 -2.49 -21.10 2.36
CA CYS A 316 -3.09 -19.80 2.63
C CYS A 316 -2.05 -18.66 2.59
N LEU A 317 -0.85 -18.91 3.14
CA LEU A 317 0.26 -17.96 3.11
C LEU A 317 0.78 -17.74 1.69
N GLY A 318 0.88 -18.80 0.89
CA GLY A 318 1.24 -18.69 -0.54
C GLY A 318 0.28 -17.80 -1.31
N LEU A 319 -1.03 -17.92 -1.08
CA LEU A 319 -2.05 -17.03 -1.67
C LEU A 319 -1.90 -15.58 -1.22
N ALA A 320 -1.58 -15.35 0.06
CA ALA A 320 -1.30 -14.01 0.57
C ALA A 320 -0.06 -13.39 -0.12
N ALA A 321 1.01 -14.19 -0.26
CA ALA A 321 2.28 -13.79 -0.88
C ALA A 321 2.15 -13.51 -2.39
N GLN A 322 1.20 -14.12 -3.10
CA GLN A 322 0.93 -13.73 -4.50
C GLN A 322 0.62 -12.24 -4.64
N SER A 323 0.05 -11.62 -3.59
CA SER A 323 -0.25 -10.19 -3.60
C SER A 323 0.98 -9.29 -3.49
N SER A 324 2.17 -9.80 -3.19
CA SER A 324 3.41 -9.00 -3.14
C SER A 324 4.15 -8.93 -4.47
N ARG A 325 3.70 -9.68 -5.48
CA ARG A 325 4.39 -9.81 -6.79
C ARG A 325 3.89 -8.82 -7.86
N TRP A 326 2.97 -7.91 -7.52
CA TRP A 326 2.31 -6.97 -8.44
C TRP A 326 2.91 -5.58 -8.41
#